data_AF-A0A8B9A5F2-F1
#
_entry.id   AF-A0A8B9A5F2-F1
#
_cell.length_a   1.000
_cell.length_b   1.000
_cell.length_c   1.000
_cell.angle_alpha   90.00
_cell.angle_beta   90.00
_cell.angle_gamma   90.00
#
_symmetry.space_group_name_H-M   'P 1'
#
loop_
_entity.id
_entity.type
_entity.pdbx_description
1 polymer ?
#
loop_
_entity_poly.entity_id
_entity_poly.type
_entity_poly.pdbx_seq_one_letter_code
_entity_poly.pdbx_strand_id
1 'polypeptide(L)'
;MSCSHLFTQAGKTLSTRRWQAAFSPEGRLDIASVLSRIQRGGVHPSIRGEVWEFLLGCFDPKSTFEEREQLRQRRRVQYARWKEECRERDSHVGSGKIITAPIITEDGEPIQDPLVLMEATSNGGAENNEHRVQVPLDKEVIEWKLTLHQIGLDVLRTDRTLVFYEKQENLAKLWDILAVYAWIDKDVGYCQGMSDLCSPMIILLEDEADAFWCFERLMRRLRGNFRCTEKSVGVEDQLQILASITQVLDPKLHQHLETLGGGDYLFAFRMFMVLFRRELSFGDSLYLWEMMWALEYDPDTFSMYEEPGFPTEKNEGSKGKVKSIRQFGKYERENMKNGCKSSEAPLPITVFLVASVLKDKSALMQEARGLDDVVKILNDITGNLDAKKACSGAMKLHKKYLKKAKKT
;
A
#
# COMPACT_ATOMS: atom_id res chain seq x y z
N MET A 1 -13.11 -1.69 22.81
CA MET A 1 -14.54 -1.66 22.39
C MET A 1 -14.66 -2.29 21.02
N SER A 2 -15.61 -3.21 20.85
CA SER A 2 -15.73 -4.16 19.73
C SER A 2 -15.82 -3.52 18.33
N CYS A 3 -14.79 -3.74 17.50
CA CYS A 3 -14.80 -3.41 16.07
C CYS A 3 -15.23 -4.63 15.21
N SER A 4 -16.33 -5.29 15.58
CA SER A 4 -16.75 -6.56 14.95
C SER A 4 -18.08 -6.47 14.17
N HIS A 5 -18.71 -5.31 14.07
CA HIS A 5 -20.08 -5.21 13.51
C HIS A 5 -20.25 -4.46 12.18
N LEU A 6 -19.22 -3.84 11.59
CA LEU A 6 -19.48 -2.90 10.49
C LEU A 6 -19.49 -3.46 9.06
N PHE A 7 -19.00 -4.67 8.77
CA PHE A 7 -18.92 -5.12 7.35
C PHE A 7 -19.42 -6.52 7.03
N THR A 8 -19.84 -7.31 8.01
CA THR A 8 -20.34 -8.67 7.74
C THR A 8 -21.80 -8.64 7.29
N GLN A 9 -22.06 -8.50 5.99
CA GLN A 9 -23.40 -8.83 5.47
C GLN A 9 -23.57 -10.35 5.53
N ALA A 10 -24.46 -10.82 6.40
CA ALA A 10 -24.79 -12.24 6.55
C ALA A 10 -25.10 -12.86 5.18
N GLY A 11 -24.42 -13.97 4.87
CA GLY A 11 -24.57 -14.70 3.59
C GLY A 11 -23.80 -14.14 2.38
N LYS A 12 -23.25 -12.92 2.45
CA LYS A 12 -22.52 -12.28 1.32
C LYS A 12 -21.01 -12.22 1.52
N THR A 13 -20.55 -12.04 2.75
CA THR A 13 -19.13 -11.97 3.15
C THR A 13 -18.40 -13.28 2.86
N LEU A 14 -17.11 -13.22 2.55
CA LEU A 14 -16.24 -14.40 2.58
C LEU A 14 -16.01 -14.82 4.05
N SER A 15 -16.76 -15.83 4.50
CA SER A 15 -16.63 -16.39 5.84
C SER A 15 -15.50 -17.42 5.93
N THR A 16 -15.02 -17.71 7.14
CA THR A 16 -14.01 -18.76 7.40
C THR A 16 -14.39 -20.10 6.77
N ARG A 17 -15.66 -20.52 6.92
CA ARG A 17 -16.16 -21.76 6.29
C ARG A 17 -16.04 -21.74 4.77
N ARG A 18 -16.35 -20.61 4.13
CA ARG A 18 -16.27 -20.47 2.67
C ARG A 18 -14.83 -20.37 2.17
N TRP A 19 -13.96 -19.75 2.97
CA TRP A 19 -12.53 -19.72 2.73
C TRP A 19 -11.93 -21.12 2.73
N GLN A 20 -12.17 -21.90 3.78
CA GLN A 20 -11.70 -23.29 3.88
C GLN A 20 -12.24 -24.16 2.74
N ALA A 21 -13.52 -24.01 2.39
CA ALA A 21 -14.14 -24.76 1.29
C ALA A 21 -13.66 -24.35 -0.12
N ALA A 22 -12.90 -23.26 -0.25
CA ALA A 22 -12.34 -22.83 -1.53
C ALA A 22 -11.04 -23.55 -1.89
N PHE A 23 -10.46 -24.32 -0.96
CA PHE A 23 -9.23 -25.07 -1.20
C PHE A 23 -9.52 -26.51 -1.66
N SER A 24 -8.69 -27.02 -2.57
CA SER A 24 -8.59 -28.45 -2.85
C SER A 24 -7.97 -29.22 -1.67
N PRO A 25 -8.05 -30.56 -1.64
CA PRO A 25 -7.37 -31.36 -0.61
C PRO A 25 -5.85 -31.10 -0.52
N GLU A 26 -5.20 -30.79 -1.64
CA GLU A 26 -3.78 -30.45 -1.72
C GLU A 26 -3.49 -28.98 -1.36
N GLY A 27 -4.53 -28.16 -1.20
CA GLY A 27 -4.42 -26.75 -0.84
C GLY A 27 -4.41 -25.78 -2.01
N ARG A 28 -4.88 -26.16 -3.21
CA ARG A 28 -5.01 -25.20 -4.33
C ARG A 28 -6.27 -24.38 -4.16
N LEU A 29 -6.18 -23.06 -4.33
CA LEU A 29 -7.26 -22.12 -4.09
C LEU A 29 -8.12 -21.87 -5.35
N ASP A 30 -9.43 -22.04 -5.23
CA ASP A 30 -10.40 -21.49 -6.19
C ASP A 30 -10.53 -19.97 -6.02
N ILE A 31 -9.54 -19.26 -6.55
CA ILE A 31 -9.46 -17.80 -6.48
C ILE A 31 -10.68 -17.12 -7.12
N ALA A 32 -11.28 -17.71 -8.16
CA ALA A 32 -12.45 -17.12 -8.81
C ALA A 32 -13.66 -17.07 -7.85
N SER A 33 -13.87 -18.12 -7.05
CA SER A 33 -14.93 -18.15 -6.04
C SER A 33 -14.69 -17.11 -4.92
N VAL A 34 -13.43 -16.97 -4.49
CA VAL A 34 -12.98 -16.04 -3.45
C VAL A 34 -13.21 -14.60 -3.89
N LEU A 35 -12.68 -14.19 -5.04
CA LEU A 35 -12.86 -12.85 -5.60
C LEU A 35 -14.34 -12.48 -5.71
N SER A 36 -15.17 -13.44 -6.16
CA SER A 36 -16.60 -13.25 -6.28
C SER A 36 -17.30 -13.00 -4.94
N ARG A 37 -16.81 -13.58 -3.84
CA ARG A 37 -17.36 -13.39 -2.49
C ARG A 37 -16.90 -12.06 -1.90
N ILE A 38 -15.61 -11.75 -2.02
CA ILE A 38 -15.03 -10.48 -1.58
C ILE A 38 -15.83 -9.33 -2.20
N GLN A 39 -15.98 -9.30 -3.53
CA GLN A 39 -16.74 -8.25 -4.24
C GLN A 39 -18.23 -8.12 -3.82
N ARG A 40 -18.83 -9.14 -3.18
CA ARG A 40 -20.23 -9.07 -2.69
C ARG A 40 -20.34 -8.52 -1.28
N GLY A 41 -19.34 -8.77 -0.43
CA GLY A 41 -19.50 -8.56 1.02
C GLY A 41 -18.24 -8.43 1.86
N GLY A 42 -17.04 -8.33 1.27
CA GLY A 42 -15.80 -8.21 2.04
C GLY A 42 -15.27 -9.55 2.57
N VAL A 43 -14.19 -9.44 3.34
CA VAL A 43 -13.53 -10.55 4.02
C VAL A 43 -13.90 -10.54 5.51
N HIS A 44 -14.15 -11.73 6.07
CA HIS A 44 -14.37 -11.85 7.52
C HIS A 44 -13.07 -11.51 8.29
N PRO A 45 -13.11 -10.74 9.39
CA PRO A 45 -11.91 -10.24 10.06
C PRO A 45 -10.87 -11.32 10.42
N SER A 46 -11.32 -12.50 10.84
CA SER A 46 -10.44 -13.58 11.31
C SER A 46 -9.59 -14.25 10.22
N ILE A 47 -9.86 -14.01 8.94
CA ILE A 47 -9.14 -14.62 7.81
C ILE A 47 -8.47 -13.57 6.92
N ARG A 48 -8.46 -12.30 7.33
CA ARG A 48 -7.94 -11.21 6.51
C ARG A 48 -6.47 -11.42 6.16
N GLY A 49 -5.62 -11.71 7.14
CA GLY A 49 -4.20 -11.96 6.93
C GLY A 49 -3.96 -13.04 5.86
N GLU A 50 -4.56 -14.21 6.02
CA GLU A 50 -4.45 -15.32 5.06
C GLU A 50 -4.94 -14.93 3.65
N VAL A 51 -6.08 -14.22 3.54
CA VAL A 51 -6.63 -13.81 2.25
C VAL A 51 -5.73 -12.77 1.57
N TRP A 52 -5.16 -11.84 2.34
CA TRP A 52 -4.28 -10.79 1.84
C TRP A 52 -3.01 -11.35 1.20
N GLU A 53 -2.45 -12.43 1.77
CA GLU A 53 -1.29 -13.13 1.18
C GLU A 53 -1.57 -13.61 -0.27
N PHE A 54 -2.80 -13.95 -0.61
CA PHE A 54 -3.17 -14.28 -2.00
C PHE A 54 -3.47 -13.03 -2.84
N LEU A 55 -4.21 -12.07 -2.30
CA LEU A 55 -4.60 -10.85 -3.05
C LEU A 55 -3.41 -9.96 -3.41
N LEU A 56 -2.37 -9.97 -2.58
CA LEU A 56 -1.13 -9.23 -2.80
C LEU A 56 -0.11 -10.04 -3.62
N GLY A 57 -0.40 -11.30 -3.95
CA GLY A 57 0.54 -12.14 -4.70
C GLY A 57 1.74 -12.61 -3.88
N CYS A 58 1.59 -12.75 -2.56
CA CYS A 58 2.56 -13.48 -1.74
C CYS A 58 2.51 -14.98 -2.07
N PHE A 59 1.35 -15.53 -2.41
CA PHE A 59 1.17 -16.92 -2.82
C PHE A 59 0.45 -17.07 -4.16
N ASP A 60 0.88 -18.05 -4.94
CA ASP A 60 0.15 -18.51 -6.13
C ASP A 60 -1.09 -19.30 -5.69
N PRO A 61 -2.31 -18.96 -6.16
CA PRO A 61 -3.50 -19.79 -5.93
C PRO A 61 -3.34 -21.25 -6.35
N LYS A 62 -2.43 -21.57 -7.28
CA LYS A 62 -2.19 -22.94 -7.77
C LYS A 62 -1.25 -23.74 -6.88
N SER A 63 -0.58 -23.11 -5.92
CA SER A 63 0.35 -23.79 -5.05
C SER A 63 -0.36 -24.71 -4.05
N THR A 64 0.34 -25.72 -3.56
CA THR A 64 -0.13 -26.60 -2.48
C THR A 64 0.10 -25.98 -1.10
N PHE A 65 -0.43 -26.60 -0.04
CA PHE A 65 -0.11 -26.20 1.34
C PHE A 65 1.39 -26.31 1.63
N GLU A 66 2.02 -27.42 1.22
CA GLU A 66 3.44 -27.67 1.46
C GLU A 66 4.32 -26.66 0.72
N GLU A 67 4.01 -26.35 -0.55
CA GLU A 67 4.76 -25.36 -1.33
C GLU A 67 4.70 -23.96 -0.69
N ARG A 68 3.54 -23.56 -0.14
CA ARG A 68 3.42 -22.28 0.58
C ARG A 68 4.20 -22.27 1.88
N GLU A 69 4.17 -23.36 2.63
CA GLU A 69 4.92 -23.45 3.89
C GLU A 69 6.43 -23.36 3.64
N GLN A 70 6.93 -24.09 2.63
CA GLN A 70 8.33 -24.00 2.21
C GLN A 70 8.69 -22.57 1.75
N LEU A 71 7.83 -21.92 0.96
CA LEU A 71 8.06 -20.54 0.53
C LEU A 71 8.06 -19.56 1.71
N ARG A 72 7.11 -19.69 2.64
CA ARG A 72 7.05 -18.90 3.88
C ARG A 72 8.34 -19.04 4.66
N GLN A 73 8.81 -20.27 4.90
CA GLN A 73 10.05 -20.50 5.63
C GLN A 73 11.27 -19.88 4.93
N ARG A 74 11.39 -20.03 3.60
CA ARG A 74 12.48 -19.40 2.84
C ARG A 74 12.46 -17.87 2.97
N ARG A 75 11.27 -17.28 2.88
CA ARG A 75 11.06 -15.83 3.00
C ARG A 75 11.32 -15.29 4.40
N ARG A 76 10.97 -16.04 5.45
CA ARG A 76 11.31 -15.71 6.84
C ARG A 76 12.82 -15.69 7.06
N VAL A 77 13.53 -16.70 6.54
CA VAL A 77 15.01 -16.74 6.57
C VAL A 77 15.61 -15.56 5.79
N GLN A 78 15.06 -15.24 4.62
CA GLN A 78 15.54 -14.11 3.83
C GLN A 78 15.36 -12.77 4.56
N TYR A 79 14.19 -12.54 5.14
CA TYR A 79 13.94 -11.32 5.92
C TYR A 79 14.87 -11.23 7.13
N ALA A 80 15.07 -12.33 7.86
CA ALA A 80 15.98 -12.36 9.00
C ALA A 80 17.43 -12.00 8.61
N ARG A 81 17.89 -12.45 7.42
CA ARG A 81 19.21 -12.06 6.87
C ARG A 81 19.28 -10.57 6.58
N TRP A 82 18.28 -10.00 5.90
CA TRP A 82 18.24 -8.56 5.63
C TRP A 82 18.16 -7.71 6.89
N LYS A 83 17.37 -8.16 7.88
CA LYS A 83 17.30 -7.50 9.19
C LYS A 83 18.65 -7.54 9.90
N GLU A 84 19.40 -8.65 9.79
CA GLU A 84 20.75 -8.75 10.33
C GLU A 84 21.74 -7.82 9.60
N GLU A 85 21.71 -7.80 8.26
CA GLU A 85 22.52 -6.86 7.47
C GLU A 85 22.26 -5.40 7.85
N CYS A 86 21.00 -5.02 8.10
CA CYS A 86 20.66 -3.70 8.61
C CYS A 86 21.18 -3.48 10.03
N ARG A 87 21.11 -4.49 10.91
CA ARG A 87 21.59 -4.43 12.30
C ARG A 87 23.10 -4.24 12.39
N GLU A 88 23.87 -4.87 11.51
CA GLU A 88 25.33 -4.68 11.42
C GLU A 88 25.70 -3.23 11.06
N ARG A 89 24.84 -2.55 10.28
CA ARG A 89 25.02 -1.14 9.88
C ARG A 89 24.46 -0.15 10.91
N ASP A 90 23.40 -0.53 11.60
CA ASP A 90 22.83 0.22 12.71
C ASP A 90 22.22 -0.70 13.78
N SER A 91 22.82 -0.71 14.96
CA SER A 91 22.46 -1.63 16.06
C SER A 91 21.03 -1.47 16.59
N HIS A 92 20.32 -0.39 16.24
CA HIS A 92 18.93 -0.20 16.66
C HIS A 92 17.98 -1.13 15.92
N VAL A 93 18.30 -1.54 14.69
CA VAL A 93 17.48 -2.48 13.92
C VAL A 93 17.39 -3.82 14.64
N GLY A 94 16.17 -4.23 14.97
CA GLY A 94 15.89 -5.44 15.75
C GLY A 94 16.17 -5.34 17.24
N SER A 95 16.48 -4.16 17.79
CA SER A 95 16.76 -3.97 19.22
C SER A 95 15.50 -3.77 20.08
N GLY A 96 14.36 -3.46 19.46
CA GLY A 96 13.15 -3.02 20.16
C GLY A 96 13.10 -1.50 20.44
N LYS A 97 14.17 -0.77 20.12
CA LYS A 97 14.25 0.70 20.21
C LYS A 97 13.91 1.35 18.87
N ILE A 98 13.49 2.62 18.94
CA ILE A 98 13.14 3.45 17.79
C ILE A 98 13.97 4.71 17.88
N ILE A 99 14.55 5.12 16.75
CA ILE A 99 15.32 6.36 16.63
C ILE A 99 14.36 7.49 16.22
N THR A 100 14.41 8.63 16.91
CA THR A 100 13.60 9.81 16.56
C THR A 100 14.41 11.05 16.25
N ALA A 101 15.71 11.04 16.54
CA ALA A 101 16.64 12.09 16.17
C ALA A 101 17.67 11.60 15.13
N PRO A 102 18.16 12.48 14.24
CA PRO A 102 19.25 12.12 13.34
C PRO A 102 20.50 11.76 14.16
N ILE A 103 21.10 10.61 13.86
CA ILE A 103 22.29 10.09 14.56
C ILE A 103 23.60 10.40 13.83
N ILE A 104 23.53 10.74 12.55
CA ILE A 104 24.67 11.09 11.70
C ILE A 104 24.38 12.37 10.90
N THR A 105 25.45 13.05 10.48
CA THR A 105 25.39 14.16 9.53
C THR A 105 25.28 13.67 8.08
N GLU A 106 25.04 14.58 7.13
CA GLU A 106 25.04 14.27 5.69
C GLU A 106 26.39 13.73 5.18
N ASP A 107 27.49 14.07 5.88
CA ASP A 107 28.83 13.57 5.59
C ASP A 107 29.12 12.19 6.23
N GLY A 108 28.16 11.64 6.97
CA GLY A 108 28.31 10.34 7.66
C GLY A 108 28.95 10.41 9.04
N GLU A 109 29.19 11.60 9.58
CA GLU A 109 29.81 11.77 10.90
C GLU A 109 28.78 11.65 12.04
N PRO A 110 29.11 10.97 13.16
CA PRO A 110 28.22 10.87 14.31
C PRO A 110 27.88 12.24 14.91
N ILE A 111 26.60 12.45 15.23
CA ILE A 111 26.15 13.68 15.91
C ILE A 111 26.46 13.58 17.40
N GLN A 112 27.17 14.59 17.94
CA GLN A 112 27.60 14.64 19.34
C GLN A 112 26.60 15.31 20.31
N ASP A 113 25.37 15.51 19.89
CA ASP A 113 24.34 16.11 20.75
C ASP A 113 24.01 15.17 21.93
N PRO A 114 24.00 15.65 23.19
CA PRO A 114 23.73 14.82 24.37
C PRO A 114 22.40 14.05 24.32
N LEU A 115 21.36 14.61 23.71
CA LEU A 115 20.05 13.97 23.56
C LEU A 115 20.11 12.83 22.53
N VAL A 116 20.85 13.05 21.44
CA VAL A 116 21.09 12.05 20.39
C VAL A 116 21.96 10.91 20.91
N LEU A 117 22.96 11.20 21.75
CA LEU A 117 23.81 10.17 22.38
C LEU A 117 23.01 9.26 23.32
N MET A 118 21.96 9.77 23.98
CA MET A 118 21.04 8.94 24.77
C MET A 118 20.19 8.02 23.89
N GLU A 119 19.75 8.46 22.71
CA GLU A 119 19.03 7.61 21.76
C GLU A 119 19.96 6.59 21.09
N ALA A 120 21.19 6.99 20.75
CA ALA A 120 22.17 6.18 20.02
C ALA A 120 22.78 5.04 20.86
N THR A 121 22.67 5.09 22.19
CA THR A 121 23.17 4.03 23.07
C THR A 121 22.15 2.89 23.17
N SER A 122 22.34 1.88 22.33
CA SER A 122 21.46 0.70 22.29
C SER A 122 21.55 -0.17 23.55
N ASN A 123 22.57 -0.01 24.42
CA ASN A 123 22.66 -0.64 25.74
C ASN A 123 23.35 0.28 26.76
N GLY A 124 22.94 0.23 28.04
CA GLY A 124 23.58 0.92 29.16
C GLY A 124 24.96 0.37 29.55
N GLY A 125 25.78 0.02 28.57
CA GLY A 125 27.17 -0.37 28.74
C GLY A 125 28.08 0.81 28.45
N ALA A 126 28.74 1.33 29.48
CA ALA A 126 29.93 2.15 29.32
C ALA A 126 31.03 1.26 28.71
N GLU A 127 31.16 1.28 27.39
CA GLU A 127 32.33 0.71 26.71
C GLU A 127 33.26 1.81 26.22
N ASN A 128 34.53 1.63 26.56
CA ASN A 128 35.60 2.60 26.47
C ASN A 128 35.78 3.16 25.06
N ASN A 129 35.86 4.48 25.01
CA ASN A 129 36.04 5.31 23.83
C ASN A 129 37.52 5.29 23.36
N GLU A 130 38.04 4.12 22.99
CA GLU A 130 39.36 4.00 22.38
C GLU A 130 39.25 3.82 20.86
N HIS A 131 39.52 4.91 20.13
CA HIS A 131 40.07 4.94 18.76
C HIS A 131 39.55 3.84 17.82
N ARG A 132 38.24 3.81 17.54
CA ARG A 132 37.77 3.21 16.29
C ARG A 132 38.21 4.12 15.16
N VAL A 133 39.15 3.65 14.35
CA VAL A 133 39.40 4.20 13.01
C VAL A 133 38.04 4.23 12.32
N GLN A 134 37.44 5.41 12.15
CA GLN A 134 36.20 5.56 11.39
C GLN A 134 36.53 5.20 9.95
N VAL A 135 36.19 3.97 9.57
CA VAL A 135 36.09 3.60 8.17
C VAL A 135 34.99 4.51 7.59
N PRO A 136 35.26 5.26 6.51
CA PRO A 136 34.25 6.09 5.88
C PRO A 136 33.02 5.24 5.57
N LEU A 137 31.84 5.71 5.98
CA LEU A 137 30.60 5.03 5.67
C LEU A 137 30.34 5.11 4.17
N ASP A 138 29.87 4.00 3.59
CA ASP A 138 29.44 4.00 2.19
C ASP A 138 28.25 4.97 2.03
N LYS A 139 28.22 5.69 0.89
CA LYS A 139 27.17 6.68 0.57
C LYS A 139 25.75 6.11 0.76
N GLU A 140 25.53 4.87 0.34
CA GLU A 140 24.23 4.20 0.48
C GLU A 140 23.84 3.97 1.95
N VAL A 141 24.81 3.70 2.82
CA VAL A 141 24.59 3.53 4.26
C VAL A 141 24.26 4.86 4.90
N ILE A 142 24.95 5.94 4.50
CA ILE A 142 24.66 7.30 4.97
C ILE A 142 23.22 7.68 4.61
N GLU A 143 22.86 7.57 3.32
CA GLU A 143 21.51 7.89 2.84
C GLU A 143 20.42 7.11 3.60
N TRP A 144 20.62 5.79 3.79
CA TRP A 144 19.69 4.97 4.55
C TRP A 144 19.59 5.39 6.02
N LYS A 145 20.72 5.61 6.70
CA LYS A 145 20.74 6.03 8.11
C LYS A 145 20.07 7.40 8.33
N LEU A 146 20.20 8.31 7.37
CA LEU A 146 19.50 9.59 7.39
C LEU A 146 17.98 9.44 7.35
N THR A 147 17.44 8.34 6.81
CA THR A 147 15.98 8.10 6.81
C THR A 147 15.43 7.55 8.13
N LEU A 148 16.26 6.90 8.97
CA LEU A 148 15.79 6.11 10.12
C LEU A 148 15.03 6.93 11.17
N HIS A 149 15.47 8.16 11.43
CA HIS A 149 14.80 9.05 12.38
C HIS A 149 13.43 9.49 11.88
N GLN A 150 13.29 9.76 10.57
CA GLN A 150 12.02 10.10 9.95
C GLN A 150 11.04 8.93 9.99
N ILE A 151 11.53 7.69 9.83
CA ILE A 151 10.74 6.48 10.04
C ILE A 151 10.22 6.45 11.49
N GLY A 152 11.08 6.71 12.48
CA GLY A 152 10.66 6.69 13.88
C GLY A 152 9.62 7.74 14.23
N LEU A 153 9.79 8.98 13.75
CA LEU A 153 8.78 10.04 13.90
C LEU A 153 7.42 9.63 13.30
N ASP A 154 7.45 8.96 12.15
CA ASP A 154 6.27 8.46 11.45
C ASP A 154 5.60 7.28 12.16
N VAL A 155 6.38 6.32 12.63
CA VAL A 155 5.91 5.19 13.43
C VAL A 155 5.20 5.70 14.67
N LEU A 156 5.82 6.63 15.41
CA LEU A 156 5.22 7.16 16.62
C LEU A 156 3.88 7.83 16.36
N ARG A 157 3.65 8.48 15.22
CA ARG A 157 2.37 9.15 14.87
C ARG A 157 1.36 8.26 14.15
N THR A 158 1.72 7.01 13.81
CA THR A 158 0.85 6.11 13.06
C THR A 158 -0.22 5.52 13.97
N ASP A 159 -1.49 5.66 13.58
CA ASP A 159 -2.67 5.02 14.20
C ASP A 159 -2.69 5.01 15.75
N ARG A 160 -2.20 6.08 16.40
CA ARG A 160 -2.02 6.21 17.87
C ARG A 160 -3.25 5.86 18.71
N THR A 161 -4.44 5.93 18.13
CA THR A 161 -5.70 5.63 18.82
C THR A 161 -6.00 4.13 18.89
N LEU A 162 -5.25 3.29 18.18
CA LEU A 162 -5.39 1.83 18.23
C LEU A 162 -4.59 1.27 19.40
N VAL A 163 -5.26 0.53 20.29
CA VAL A 163 -4.67 -0.18 21.44
C VAL A 163 -3.48 -1.06 21.05
N PHE A 164 -3.44 -1.53 19.81
CA PHE A 164 -2.31 -2.29 19.26
C PHE A 164 -0.97 -1.54 19.44
N TYR A 165 -0.94 -0.22 19.27
CA TYR A 165 0.27 0.60 19.36
C TYR A 165 0.63 1.06 20.77
N GLU A 166 -0.14 0.67 21.80
CA GLU A 166 0.27 0.88 23.20
C GLU A 166 1.47 0.01 23.59
N LYS A 167 1.72 -1.08 22.85
CA LYS A 167 2.86 -1.98 23.06
C LYS A 167 4.08 -1.50 22.28
N GLN A 168 5.17 -1.25 22.98
CA GLN A 168 6.46 -0.86 22.38
C GLN A 168 6.95 -1.89 21.35
N GLU A 169 6.71 -3.18 21.58
CA GLU A 169 7.06 -4.27 20.65
C GLU A 169 6.42 -4.08 19.26
N ASN A 170 5.18 -3.59 19.21
CA ASN A 170 4.46 -3.38 17.95
C ASN A 170 4.95 -2.14 17.20
N LEU A 171 5.34 -1.09 17.93
CA LEU A 171 5.99 0.08 17.34
C LEU A 171 7.36 -0.28 16.78
N ALA A 172 8.16 -1.05 17.54
CA ALA A 172 9.45 -1.54 17.08
C ALA A 172 9.33 -2.46 15.86
N LYS A 173 8.34 -3.37 15.86
CA LYS A 173 8.01 -4.22 14.70
C LYS A 173 7.71 -3.38 13.46
N LEU A 174 6.92 -2.30 13.59
CA LEU A 174 6.63 -1.40 12.47
C LEU A 174 7.90 -0.70 11.96
N TRP A 175 8.72 -0.20 12.89
CA TRP A 175 9.94 0.52 12.57
C TRP A 175 10.97 -0.39 11.87
N ASP A 176 11.18 -1.61 12.38
CA ASP A 176 12.11 -2.60 11.80
C ASP A 176 11.73 -2.95 10.37
N ILE A 177 10.43 -3.23 10.10
CA ILE A 177 9.96 -3.56 8.75
C ILE A 177 10.22 -2.42 7.78
N LEU A 178 9.96 -1.17 8.19
CA LEU A 178 10.16 0.01 7.34
C LEU A 178 11.65 0.29 7.12
N ALA A 179 12.48 0.13 8.15
CA ALA A 179 13.93 0.30 8.06
C ALA A 179 14.55 -0.75 7.11
N VAL A 180 14.14 -2.02 7.23
CA VAL A 180 14.57 -3.08 6.32
C VAL A 180 14.08 -2.82 4.89
N TYR A 181 12.83 -2.42 4.71
CA TYR A 181 12.32 -2.10 3.36
C TYR A 181 13.13 -0.98 2.70
N ALA A 182 13.39 0.10 3.43
CA ALA A 182 14.14 1.26 2.91
C ALA A 182 15.56 0.89 2.48
N TRP A 183 16.16 -0.13 3.09
CA TRP A 183 17.46 -0.66 2.70
C TRP A 183 17.40 -1.52 1.43
N ILE A 184 16.34 -2.34 1.29
CA ILE A 184 16.21 -3.30 0.19
C ILE A 184 15.76 -2.64 -1.12
N ASP A 185 14.84 -1.68 -1.07
CA ASP A 185 14.37 -0.97 -2.26
C ASP A 185 14.88 0.47 -2.31
N LYS A 186 16.18 0.64 -2.57
CA LYS A 186 16.88 1.94 -2.58
C LYS A 186 16.28 2.97 -3.54
N ASP A 187 15.67 2.53 -4.64
CA ASP A 187 15.00 3.43 -5.60
C ASP A 187 13.82 4.18 -4.95
N VAL A 188 13.16 3.54 -3.98
CA VAL A 188 12.01 4.10 -3.26
C VAL A 188 12.45 4.63 -1.90
N GLY A 189 13.34 3.90 -1.22
CA GLY A 189 13.75 4.17 0.15
C GLY A 189 12.56 4.19 1.10
N TYR A 190 12.56 5.19 1.99
CA TYR A 190 11.41 5.51 2.83
C TYR A 190 10.79 6.84 2.40
N CYS A 191 9.47 6.83 2.24
CA CYS A 191 8.67 8.01 1.97
C CYS A 191 7.57 8.17 3.04
N GLN A 192 7.26 9.41 3.35
CA GLN A 192 6.21 9.74 4.31
C GLN A 192 4.87 9.11 3.90
N GLY A 193 4.24 8.39 4.84
CA GLY A 193 2.98 7.67 4.61
C GLY A 193 3.13 6.17 4.41
N MET A 194 4.35 5.65 4.19
CA MET A 194 4.60 4.20 4.14
C MET A 194 4.27 3.52 5.47
N SER A 195 4.42 4.20 6.61
CA SER A 195 3.99 3.68 7.92
C SER A 195 2.49 3.42 7.99
N ASP A 196 1.66 4.26 7.36
CA ASP A 196 0.21 4.08 7.28
C ASP A 196 -0.17 2.86 6.42
N LEU A 197 0.63 2.56 5.39
CA LEU A 197 0.45 1.40 4.52
C LEU A 197 0.88 0.09 5.21
N CYS A 198 1.94 0.15 6.01
CA CYS A 198 2.48 -1.01 6.74
C CYS A 198 1.69 -1.36 8.01
N SER A 199 1.06 -0.36 8.66
CA SER A 199 0.27 -0.54 9.88
C SER A 199 -0.74 -1.71 9.80
N PRO A 200 -1.61 -1.79 8.77
CA PRO A 200 -2.49 -2.95 8.59
C PRO A 200 -1.79 -4.30 8.50
N MET A 201 -0.59 -4.37 7.90
CA MET A 201 0.12 -5.62 7.71
C MET A 201 0.54 -6.21 9.05
N ILE A 202 1.14 -5.40 9.93
CA ILE A 202 1.63 -5.87 11.23
C ILE A 202 0.51 -6.18 12.22
N ILE A 203 -0.66 -5.56 12.03
CA ILE A 203 -1.88 -5.83 12.82
C ILE A 203 -2.53 -7.15 12.38
N LEU A 204 -2.52 -7.46 11.08
CA LEU A 204 -3.18 -8.64 10.53
C LEU A 204 -2.30 -9.89 10.51
N LEU A 205 -0.98 -9.73 10.50
CA LEU A 205 0.00 -10.82 10.39
C LEU A 205 0.86 -10.86 11.67
N GLU A 206 0.79 -11.99 12.36
CA GLU A 206 1.48 -12.20 13.64
C GLU A 206 3.00 -12.16 13.48
N ASP A 207 3.52 -12.87 12.47
CA ASP A 207 4.95 -12.92 12.16
C ASP A 207 5.42 -11.64 11.45
N GLU A 208 6.58 -11.13 11.86
CA GLU A 208 7.16 -9.90 11.31
C GLU A 208 7.58 -10.04 9.85
N ALA A 209 8.18 -11.17 9.46
CA ALA A 209 8.61 -11.38 8.09
C ALA A 209 7.40 -11.52 7.16
N ASP A 210 6.35 -12.21 7.60
CA ASP A 210 5.14 -12.34 6.79
C ASP A 210 4.48 -10.97 6.55
N ALA A 211 4.46 -10.10 7.57
CA ALA A 211 4.03 -8.72 7.45
C ALA A 211 4.92 -7.92 6.49
N PHE A 212 6.25 -8.06 6.59
CA PHE A 212 7.20 -7.45 5.66
C PHE A 212 6.92 -7.86 4.21
N TRP A 213 6.72 -9.16 3.93
CA TRP A 213 6.50 -9.63 2.56
C TRP A 213 5.17 -9.14 1.99
N CYS A 214 4.11 -9.08 2.80
CA CYS A 214 2.86 -8.45 2.36
C CYS A 214 3.03 -6.95 2.09
N PHE A 215 3.78 -6.25 2.95
CA PHE A 215 4.11 -4.84 2.74
C PHE A 215 4.95 -4.63 1.46
N GLU A 216 5.98 -5.44 1.23
CA GLU A 216 6.81 -5.39 0.02
C GLU A 216 5.97 -5.60 -1.24
N ARG A 217 5.06 -6.59 -1.24
CA ARG A 217 4.12 -6.81 -2.34
C ARG A 217 3.18 -5.64 -2.57
N LEU A 218 2.69 -5.00 -1.51
CA LEU A 218 1.90 -3.77 -1.62
C LEU A 218 2.73 -2.64 -2.24
N MET A 219 3.97 -2.46 -1.78
CA MET A 219 4.85 -1.43 -2.30
C MET A 219 5.23 -1.66 -3.76
N ARG A 220 5.36 -2.90 -4.26
CA ARG A 220 5.52 -3.15 -5.70
C ARG A 220 4.38 -2.59 -6.54
N ARG A 221 3.14 -2.65 -6.03
CA ARG A 221 1.96 -2.07 -6.70
C ARG A 221 1.97 -0.55 -6.69
N LEU A 222 2.49 0.03 -5.61
CA LEU A 222 2.51 1.47 -5.38
C LEU A 222 3.83 2.12 -5.77
N ARG A 223 4.83 1.36 -6.24
CA ARG A 223 6.19 1.84 -6.53
C ARG A 223 6.18 3.06 -7.44
N GLY A 224 5.28 3.06 -8.44
CA GLY A 224 5.08 4.19 -9.34
C GLY A 224 4.73 5.49 -8.61
N ASN A 225 3.97 5.43 -7.51
CA ASN A 225 3.54 6.61 -6.73
C ASN A 225 4.68 7.21 -5.90
N PHE A 226 5.57 6.36 -5.40
CA PHE A 226 6.63 6.74 -4.47
C PHE A 226 7.97 7.04 -5.14
N ARG A 227 8.09 6.82 -6.46
CA ARG A 227 9.27 7.25 -7.21
C ARG A 227 9.27 8.77 -7.34
N CYS A 228 10.24 9.40 -6.71
CA CYS A 228 10.60 10.79 -6.96
C CYS A 228 11.74 10.82 -7.96
N THR A 229 11.50 11.39 -9.14
CA THR A 229 12.59 11.72 -10.08
C THR A 229 12.93 13.19 -9.95
N GLU A 230 14.07 13.63 -10.50
CA GLU A 230 14.45 15.06 -10.54
C GLU A 230 13.41 15.95 -11.26
N LYS A 231 12.46 15.36 -12.00
CA LYS A 231 11.52 16.06 -12.88
C LYS A 231 10.03 15.87 -12.55
N SER A 232 9.66 14.85 -11.78
CA SER A 232 8.26 14.59 -11.40
C SER A 232 8.14 13.69 -10.16
N VAL A 233 7.06 13.91 -9.41
CA VAL A 233 6.59 13.00 -8.36
C VAL A 233 5.64 11.97 -8.96
N GLY A 234 5.82 10.70 -8.63
CA GLY A 234 5.07 9.58 -9.22
C GLY A 234 3.53 9.65 -9.17
N VAL A 235 2.96 10.44 -8.27
CA VAL A 235 1.50 10.65 -8.17
C VAL A 235 0.97 11.68 -9.17
N GLU A 236 1.83 12.55 -9.73
CA GLU A 236 1.44 13.58 -10.69
C GLU A 236 0.70 13.00 -11.89
N ASP A 237 1.16 11.87 -12.43
CA ASP A 237 0.50 11.17 -13.53
C ASP A 237 -0.94 10.77 -13.16
N GLN A 238 -1.15 10.24 -11.94
CA GLN A 238 -2.49 9.87 -11.48
C GLN A 238 -3.40 11.10 -11.28
N LEU A 239 -2.85 12.22 -10.85
CA LEU A 239 -3.57 13.49 -10.71
C LEU A 239 -3.97 14.05 -12.08
N GLN A 240 -3.10 13.98 -13.08
CA GLN A 240 -3.41 14.40 -14.45
C GLN A 240 -4.47 13.51 -15.10
N ILE A 241 -4.38 12.19 -14.87
CA ILE A 241 -5.42 11.24 -15.30
C ILE A 241 -6.74 11.56 -14.58
N LEU A 242 -6.72 11.87 -13.28
CA LEU A 242 -7.91 12.27 -12.53
C LEU A 242 -8.54 13.55 -13.11
N ALA A 243 -7.73 14.56 -13.42
CA ALA A 243 -8.17 15.80 -14.04
C ALA A 243 -8.88 15.52 -15.37
N SER A 244 -8.25 14.71 -16.23
CA SER A 244 -8.78 14.29 -17.53
C SER A 244 -10.09 13.49 -17.41
N ILE A 245 -10.15 12.53 -16.47
CA ILE A 245 -11.38 11.77 -16.19
C ILE A 245 -12.49 12.71 -15.72
N THR A 246 -12.18 13.64 -14.81
CA THR A 246 -13.15 14.58 -14.26
C THR A 246 -13.67 15.51 -15.35
N GLN A 247 -12.80 16.03 -16.22
CA GLN A 247 -13.18 16.84 -17.38
C GLN A 247 -14.17 16.11 -18.30
N VAL A 248 -13.95 14.82 -18.57
CA VAL A 248 -14.85 14.01 -19.41
C VAL A 248 -16.17 13.67 -18.70
N LEU A 249 -16.12 13.37 -17.40
CA LEU A 249 -17.28 12.86 -16.65
C LEU A 249 -18.17 13.95 -16.07
N ASP A 250 -17.57 15.06 -15.63
CA ASP A 250 -18.15 16.24 -15.01
C ASP A 250 -17.37 17.54 -15.37
N PRO A 251 -17.54 18.03 -16.63
CA PRO A 251 -16.80 19.20 -17.10
C PRO A 251 -17.03 20.47 -16.27
N LYS A 252 -18.23 20.62 -15.69
CA LYS A 252 -18.59 21.79 -14.87
C LYS A 252 -17.77 21.84 -13.58
N LEU A 253 -17.64 20.69 -12.91
CA LEU A 253 -16.79 20.59 -11.73
C LEU A 253 -15.32 20.88 -12.08
N HIS A 254 -14.82 20.29 -13.16
CA HIS A 254 -13.42 20.48 -13.57
C HIS A 254 -13.10 21.95 -13.85
N GLN A 255 -13.94 22.63 -14.65
CA GLN A 255 -13.75 24.05 -14.96
C GLN A 255 -13.81 24.94 -13.71
N HIS A 256 -14.68 24.61 -12.76
CA HIS A 256 -14.76 25.33 -11.49
C HIS A 256 -13.48 25.17 -10.69
N LEU A 257 -12.97 23.94 -10.54
CA LEU A 257 -11.71 23.66 -9.84
C LEU A 257 -10.52 24.36 -10.51
N GLU A 258 -10.45 24.39 -11.84
CA GLU A 258 -9.42 25.17 -12.55
C GLU A 258 -9.52 26.67 -12.24
N THR A 259 -10.72 27.23 -12.21
CA THR A 259 -10.94 28.65 -11.89
C THR A 259 -10.52 28.99 -10.45
N LEU A 260 -10.63 28.04 -9.53
CA LEU A 260 -10.16 28.16 -8.15
C LEU A 260 -8.64 27.95 -7.99
N GLY A 261 -7.92 27.64 -9.08
CA GLY A 261 -6.48 27.32 -9.05
C GLY A 261 -6.17 25.88 -8.60
N GLY A 262 -7.16 24.98 -8.56
CA GLY A 262 -7.04 23.57 -8.18
C GLY A 262 -7.11 22.60 -9.36
N GLY A 263 -6.73 23.04 -10.57
CA GLY A 263 -6.81 22.26 -11.81
C GLY A 263 -5.86 21.06 -11.87
N ASP A 264 -4.82 21.06 -11.02
CA ASP A 264 -3.85 19.97 -10.85
C ASP A 264 -4.27 18.91 -9.82
N TYR A 265 -5.39 19.13 -9.11
CA TYR A 265 -5.97 18.23 -8.13
C TYR A 265 -5.04 17.86 -6.96
N LEU A 266 -4.04 18.70 -6.61
CA LEU A 266 -3.09 18.41 -5.52
C LEU A 266 -3.76 18.10 -4.17
N PHE A 267 -4.96 18.61 -3.92
CA PHE A 267 -5.77 18.27 -2.73
C PHE A 267 -6.10 16.77 -2.62
N ALA A 268 -6.03 16.00 -3.71
CA ALA A 268 -6.27 14.55 -3.75
C ALA A 268 -4.98 13.72 -3.58
N PHE A 269 -3.80 14.35 -3.51
CA PHE A 269 -2.51 13.68 -3.45
C PHE A 269 -2.44 12.58 -2.37
N ARG A 270 -2.91 12.91 -1.16
CA ARG A 270 -2.90 11.99 -0.01
C ARG A 270 -3.74 10.74 -0.26
N MET A 271 -4.87 10.85 -0.97
CA MET A 271 -5.76 9.71 -1.25
C MET A 271 -5.06 8.66 -2.12
N PHE A 272 -4.18 9.08 -3.02
CA PHE A 272 -3.37 8.19 -3.86
C PHE A 272 -2.17 7.61 -3.12
N MET A 273 -1.46 8.44 -2.35
CA MET A 273 -0.25 8.03 -1.64
C MET A 273 -0.52 6.93 -0.62
N VAL A 274 -1.55 7.09 0.20
CA VAL A 274 -1.85 6.17 1.31
C VAL A 274 -3.17 5.42 1.13
N LEU A 275 -3.63 5.29 -0.12
CA LEU A 275 -4.83 4.51 -0.49
C LEU A 275 -6.04 4.79 0.41
N PHE A 276 -6.39 6.06 0.57
CA PHE A 276 -7.49 6.54 1.43
C PHE A 276 -7.34 6.26 2.95
N ARG A 277 -6.18 5.78 3.43
CA ARG A 277 -6.01 5.44 4.86
C ARG A 277 -6.23 6.63 5.78
N ARG A 278 -6.02 7.86 5.30
CA ARG A 278 -6.24 9.08 6.10
C ARG A 278 -7.67 9.61 6.00
N GLU A 279 -8.45 9.10 5.06
CA GLU A 279 -9.84 9.49 4.77
C GLU A 279 -10.85 8.49 5.34
N LEU A 280 -10.42 7.28 5.68
CA LEU A 280 -11.25 6.18 6.14
C LEU A 280 -10.94 5.75 7.57
N SER A 281 -11.93 5.14 8.24
CA SER A 281 -11.67 4.37 9.45
C SER A 281 -10.71 3.20 9.16
N PHE A 282 -10.04 2.66 10.18
CA PHE A 282 -9.15 1.51 9.99
C PHE A 282 -9.90 0.33 9.33
N GLY A 283 -11.08 -0.02 9.86
CA GLY A 283 -11.90 -1.11 9.32
C GLY A 283 -12.38 -0.87 7.88
N ASP A 284 -12.78 0.36 7.54
CA ASP A 284 -13.16 0.71 6.17
C ASP A 284 -11.99 0.68 5.21
N SER A 285 -10.79 1.05 5.67
CA SER A 285 -9.56 0.98 4.86
C SER A 285 -9.26 -0.46 4.46
N LEU A 286 -9.33 -1.39 5.42
CA LEU A 286 -9.14 -2.82 5.13
C LEU A 286 -10.16 -3.32 4.10
N TYR A 287 -11.43 -2.96 4.28
CA TYR A 287 -12.50 -3.34 3.35
C TYR A 287 -12.27 -2.75 1.95
N LEU A 288 -11.91 -1.47 1.86
CA LEU A 288 -11.62 -0.80 0.58
C LEU A 288 -10.49 -1.51 -0.16
N TRP A 289 -9.40 -1.80 0.53
CA TRP A 289 -8.22 -2.44 -0.05
C TRP A 289 -8.53 -3.85 -0.54
N GLU A 290 -9.25 -4.65 0.26
CA GLU A 290 -9.75 -5.96 -0.16
C GLU A 290 -10.59 -5.87 -1.44
N MET A 291 -11.48 -4.86 -1.54
CA MET A 291 -12.30 -4.67 -2.73
C MET A 291 -11.44 -4.29 -3.93
N MET A 292 -10.54 -3.33 -3.77
CA MET A 292 -9.65 -2.87 -4.83
C MET A 292 -8.80 -4.00 -5.37
N TRP A 293 -8.10 -4.71 -4.49
CA TRP A 293 -7.23 -5.80 -4.89
C TRP A 293 -8.00 -6.94 -5.52
N ALA A 294 -9.22 -7.25 -5.04
CA ALA A 294 -10.07 -8.25 -5.69
C ALA A 294 -10.68 -7.78 -7.03
N LEU A 295 -10.81 -6.48 -7.26
CA LEU A 295 -11.28 -5.92 -8.52
C LEU A 295 -10.18 -5.93 -9.58
N GLU A 296 -8.95 -5.60 -9.19
CA GLU A 296 -7.74 -5.53 -10.03
C GLU A 296 -6.94 -6.84 -10.06
N TYR A 297 -7.42 -7.90 -9.42
CA TYR A 297 -6.65 -9.14 -9.28
C TYR A 297 -6.23 -9.74 -10.63
N ASP A 298 -4.95 -10.02 -10.77
CA ASP A 298 -4.36 -10.73 -11.89
C ASP A 298 -3.74 -12.07 -11.42
N PRO A 299 -4.13 -13.22 -11.98
CA PRO A 299 -3.52 -14.52 -11.67
C PRO A 299 -2.03 -14.64 -12.07
N ASP A 300 -1.43 -13.67 -12.76
CA ASP A 300 0.01 -13.59 -13.02
C ASP A 300 0.79 -12.77 -11.98
N THR A 301 0.10 -12.06 -11.07
CA THR A 301 0.76 -11.15 -10.10
C THR A 301 1.87 -11.85 -9.31
N PHE A 302 1.64 -13.09 -8.84
CA PHE A 302 2.65 -13.86 -8.12
C PHE A 302 3.91 -14.08 -8.99
N SER A 303 3.74 -14.60 -10.21
CA SER A 303 4.87 -14.91 -11.10
C SER A 303 5.64 -13.65 -11.49
N MET A 304 4.94 -12.54 -11.76
CA MET A 304 5.57 -11.24 -12.04
C MET A 304 6.45 -10.74 -10.89
N TYR A 305 6.15 -11.12 -9.64
CA TYR A 305 6.93 -10.70 -8.48
C TYR A 305 8.06 -11.66 -8.11
N GLU A 306 8.00 -12.92 -8.54
CA GLU A 306 9.07 -13.91 -8.34
C GLU A 306 10.14 -13.87 -9.42
N GLU A 307 9.84 -13.34 -10.62
CA GLU A 307 10.85 -13.17 -11.67
C GLU A 307 11.91 -12.13 -11.25
N PRO A 308 13.20 -12.48 -11.25
CA PRO A 308 14.27 -11.54 -10.94
C PRO A 308 14.49 -10.58 -12.12
N GLY A 309 13.88 -9.40 -12.06
CA GLY A 309 14.06 -8.32 -13.03
C GLY A 309 12.89 -7.34 -13.00
N PHE A 310 13.18 -6.05 -13.22
CA PHE A 310 12.16 -5.00 -13.35
C PHE A 310 11.08 -5.38 -14.38
N PRO A 311 9.83 -4.89 -14.23
CA PRO A 311 8.80 -5.06 -15.24
C PRO A 311 9.21 -4.26 -16.48
N THR A 312 9.97 -4.91 -17.36
CA THR A 312 10.09 -4.47 -18.75
C THR A 312 8.76 -4.76 -19.41
N GLU A 313 8.37 -3.84 -20.29
CA GLU A 313 7.13 -3.86 -21.06
C GLU A 313 6.75 -5.28 -21.47
N LYS A 314 5.46 -5.61 -21.28
CA LYS A 314 4.83 -6.91 -21.56
C LYS A 314 5.59 -7.70 -22.64
N ASN A 315 6.41 -8.64 -22.21
CA ASN A 315 6.95 -9.65 -23.11
C ASN A 315 5.75 -10.48 -23.61
N GLU A 316 5.32 -10.22 -24.85
CA GLU A 316 4.47 -11.11 -25.63
C GLU A 316 5.25 -12.41 -25.90
N GLY A 317 5.41 -13.25 -24.88
CA GLY A 317 6.41 -14.31 -24.96
C GLY A 317 6.29 -15.43 -23.94
N SER A 318 5.16 -15.61 -23.28
CA SER A 318 4.88 -16.88 -22.60
C SER A 318 3.44 -17.30 -22.86
N LYS A 319 3.27 -18.20 -23.84
CA LYS A 319 2.01 -18.92 -24.06
C LYS A 319 1.80 -19.91 -22.92
N GLY A 320 1.49 -19.40 -21.73
CA GLY A 320 0.89 -20.15 -20.64
C GLY A 320 -0.53 -20.58 -21.02
N LYS A 321 -0.96 -21.77 -20.58
CA LYS A 321 -2.32 -22.32 -20.78
C LYS A 321 -3.39 -21.22 -20.64
N VAL A 322 -4.33 -21.17 -21.59
CA VAL A 322 -5.45 -20.23 -21.62
C VAL A 322 -6.12 -20.18 -20.24
N LYS A 323 -5.86 -19.11 -19.48
CA LYS A 323 -6.42 -18.93 -18.14
C LYS A 323 -7.90 -18.63 -18.25
N SER A 324 -8.69 -19.14 -17.31
CA SER A 324 -10.11 -18.82 -17.28
C SER A 324 -10.28 -17.35 -16.96
N ILE A 325 -11.00 -16.61 -17.81
CA ILE A 325 -11.30 -15.18 -17.60
C ILE A 325 -11.89 -14.92 -16.20
N ARG A 326 -12.52 -15.93 -15.58
CA ARG A 326 -13.15 -15.81 -14.26
C ARG A 326 -12.15 -15.67 -13.11
N GLN A 327 -10.88 -16.02 -13.32
CA GLN A 327 -9.81 -15.88 -12.34
C GLN A 327 -9.29 -14.45 -12.22
N PHE A 328 -9.59 -13.59 -13.20
CA PHE A 328 -9.30 -12.16 -13.13
C PHE A 328 -10.35 -11.43 -12.31
N GLY A 329 -9.90 -10.36 -11.65
CA GLY A 329 -10.75 -9.40 -10.97
C GLY A 329 -11.80 -8.79 -11.90
N LYS A 330 -12.91 -8.30 -11.33
CA LYS A 330 -14.01 -7.78 -12.17
C LYS A 330 -13.62 -6.57 -13.00
N TYR A 331 -12.75 -5.71 -12.47
CA TYR A 331 -12.25 -4.54 -13.19
C TYR A 331 -11.40 -4.98 -14.38
N GLU A 332 -10.43 -5.87 -14.16
CA GLU A 332 -9.59 -6.44 -15.23
C GLU A 332 -10.41 -7.10 -16.33
N ARG A 333 -11.41 -7.92 -15.97
CA ARG A 333 -12.31 -8.53 -16.95
C ARG A 333 -13.09 -7.51 -17.77
N GLU A 334 -13.46 -6.38 -17.17
CA GLU A 334 -14.15 -5.30 -17.88
C GLU A 334 -13.18 -4.55 -18.82
N ASN A 335 -11.91 -4.36 -18.43
CA ASN A 335 -10.87 -3.79 -19.29
C ASN A 335 -10.61 -4.68 -20.51
N MET A 336 -10.38 -5.97 -20.31
CA MET A 336 -10.13 -6.93 -21.40
C MET A 336 -11.27 -6.98 -22.44
N LYS A 337 -12.52 -6.88 -21.99
CA LYS A 337 -13.69 -6.84 -22.89
C LYS A 337 -13.76 -5.56 -23.72
N ASN A 338 -13.26 -4.45 -23.19
CA ASN A 338 -13.37 -3.14 -23.81
C ASN A 338 -12.12 -2.70 -24.58
N GLY A 339 -10.96 -3.31 -24.29
CA GLY A 339 -9.60 -2.86 -24.64
C GLY A 339 -8.88 -3.62 -25.76
N CYS A 340 -9.56 -4.39 -26.61
CA CYS A 340 -8.92 -5.06 -27.75
C CYS A 340 -8.42 -4.09 -28.87
N LYS A 341 -8.23 -2.79 -28.60
CA LYS A 341 -7.87 -1.78 -29.63
C LYS A 341 -6.89 -0.66 -29.20
N SER A 342 -6.52 -0.52 -27.93
CA SER A 342 -5.54 0.51 -27.49
C SER A 342 -4.34 -0.14 -26.82
N SER A 343 -3.13 0.21 -27.26
CA SER A 343 -1.85 -0.34 -26.76
C SER A 343 -1.51 0.08 -25.32
N GLU A 344 -2.29 0.95 -24.71
CA GLU A 344 -2.05 1.47 -23.35
C GLU A 344 -2.61 0.55 -22.26
N ALA A 345 -1.87 0.47 -21.15
CA ALA A 345 -2.31 -0.25 -19.96
C ALA A 345 -3.60 0.37 -19.39
N PRO A 346 -4.51 -0.45 -18.82
CA PRO A 346 -5.73 0.07 -18.22
C PRO A 346 -5.41 1.01 -17.04
N LEU A 347 -6.18 2.09 -16.93
CA LEU A 347 -6.04 3.04 -15.83
C LEU A 347 -6.33 2.36 -14.48
N PRO A 348 -5.63 2.70 -13.39
CA PRO A 348 -5.89 2.12 -12.07
C PRO A 348 -7.29 2.44 -11.53
N ILE A 349 -7.90 1.52 -10.77
CA ILE A 349 -9.22 1.76 -10.17
C ILE A 349 -9.18 2.86 -9.11
N THR A 350 -8.01 3.11 -8.50
CA THR A 350 -7.76 4.19 -7.53
C THR A 350 -8.20 5.54 -8.08
N VAL A 351 -7.90 5.83 -9.34
CA VAL A 351 -8.26 7.10 -9.97
C VAL A 351 -9.79 7.25 -10.06
N PHE A 352 -10.49 6.17 -10.41
CA PHE A 352 -11.95 6.17 -10.43
C PHE A 352 -12.59 6.19 -9.03
N LEU A 353 -11.90 5.68 -8.01
CA LEU A 353 -12.31 5.82 -6.62
C LEU A 353 -12.26 7.28 -6.18
N VAL A 354 -11.15 7.97 -6.43
CA VAL A 354 -11.02 9.40 -6.12
C VAL A 354 -12.08 10.19 -6.88
N ALA A 355 -12.22 9.96 -8.19
CA ALA A 355 -13.27 10.60 -9.00
C ALA A 355 -14.68 10.33 -8.45
N SER A 356 -14.93 9.14 -7.89
CA SER A 356 -16.21 8.81 -7.26
C SER A 356 -16.45 9.62 -5.98
N VAL A 357 -15.41 9.85 -5.17
CA VAL A 357 -15.50 10.67 -3.96
C VAL A 357 -15.78 12.12 -4.32
N LEU A 358 -15.00 12.69 -5.27
CA LEU A 358 -15.20 14.06 -5.74
C LEU A 358 -16.61 14.26 -6.31
N LYS A 359 -17.08 13.30 -7.12
CA LYS A 359 -18.41 13.37 -7.71
C LYS A 359 -19.53 13.34 -6.67
N ASP A 360 -19.41 12.54 -5.60
CA ASP A 360 -20.42 12.49 -4.54
C ASP A 360 -20.57 13.85 -3.81
N LYS A 361 -19.55 14.71 -3.93
CA LYS A 361 -19.47 16.04 -3.32
C LYS A 361 -19.46 17.17 -4.33
N SER A 362 -19.73 16.86 -5.60
CA SER A 362 -19.64 17.84 -6.68
C SER A 362 -20.52 19.06 -6.45
N ALA A 363 -21.69 18.91 -5.84
CA ALA A 363 -22.58 20.03 -5.55
C ALA A 363 -21.93 21.02 -4.55
N LEU A 364 -21.38 20.50 -3.44
CA LEU A 364 -20.68 21.31 -2.44
C LEU A 364 -19.40 21.93 -3.01
N MET A 365 -18.66 21.19 -3.81
CA MET A 365 -17.43 21.70 -4.44
C MET A 365 -17.70 22.80 -5.47
N GLN A 366 -18.87 22.79 -6.13
CA GLN A 366 -19.28 23.88 -7.03
C GLN A 366 -19.68 25.17 -6.28
N GLU A 367 -19.98 25.08 -4.98
CA GLU A 367 -20.25 26.24 -4.12
C GLU A 367 -18.97 26.81 -3.47
N ALA A 368 -17.85 26.07 -3.54
CA ALA A 368 -16.57 26.50 -3.00
C ALA A 368 -16.08 27.78 -3.68
N ARG A 369 -15.56 28.71 -2.88
CA ARG A 369 -15.04 30.02 -3.34
C ARG A 369 -13.52 30.04 -3.46
N GLY A 370 -12.86 29.02 -2.94
CA GLY A 370 -11.41 28.86 -2.98
C GLY A 370 -11.00 27.42 -2.69
N LEU A 371 -9.70 27.15 -2.82
CA LEU A 371 -9.15 25.82 -2.61
C LEU A 371 -9.26 25.37 -1.14
N ASP A 372 -9.22 26.31 -0.20
CA ASP A 372 -9.41 26.04 1.23
C ASP A 372 -10.80 25.43 1.52
N ASP A 373 -11.84 25.90 0.84
CA ASP A 373 -13.19 25.34 0.95
C ASP A 373 -13.22 23.90 0.43
N VAL A 374 -12.54 23.62 -0.70
CA VAL A 374 -12.43 22.27 -1.27
C VAL A 374 -11.73 21.33 -0.29
N VAL A 375 -10.61 21.75 0.29
CA VAL A 375 -9.86 20.97 1.29
C VAL A 375 -10.71 20.74 2.54
N LYS A 376 -11.45 21.75 2.99
CA LYS A 376 -12.36 21.62 4.14
C LYS A 376 -13.47 20.61 3.87
N ILE A 377 -14.13 20.69 2.70
CA ILE A 377 -15.16 19.73 2.28
C ILE A 377 -14.60 18.31 2.29
N LEU A 378 -13.37 18.10 1.81
CA LEU A 378 -12.71 16.79 1.82
C LEU A 378 -12.33 16.32 3.23
N ASN A 379 -11.87 17.22 4.08
CA ASN A 379 -11.57 16.90 5.48
C ASN A 379 -12.82 16.50 6.25
N ASP A 380 -13.97 17.13 6.01
CA ASP A 380 -15.25 16.79 6.66
C ASP A 380 -15.77 15.38 6.28
N ILE A 381 -15.26 14.80 5.19
CA ILE A 381 -15.56 13.42 4.76
C ILE A 381 -14.72 12.40 5.52
N THR A 382 -13.60 12.83 6.09
CA THR A 382 -12.64 11.95 6.74
C THR A 382 -13.32 11.18 7.88
N GLY A 383 -13.22 9.85 7.84
CA GLY A 383 -13.85 8.95 8.81
C GLY A 383 -15.33 8.62 8.52
N ASN A 384 -15.97 9.28 7.54
CA ASN A 384 -17.37 9.10 7.17
C ASN A 384 -17.57 8.56 5.74
N LEU A 385 -16.47 8.28 5.02
CA LEU A 385 -16.53 7.76 3.66
C LEU A 385 -16.93 6.28 3.64
N ASP A 386 -18.02 5.95 2.95
CA ASP A 386 -18.45 4.57 2.73
C ASP A 386 -17.65 3.94 1.57
N ALA A 387 -16.73 3.04 1.92
CA ALA A 387 -15.87 2.34 0.97
C ALA A 387 -16.65 1.56 -0.11
N LYS A 388 -17.77 0.92 0.25
CA LYS A 388 -18.59 0.13 -0.68
C LYS A 388 -19.30 1.03 -1.70
N LYS A 389 -19.82 2.17 -1.24
CA LYS A 389 -20.42 3.20 -2.10
C LYS A 389 -19.37 3.75 -3.06
N ALA A 390 -18.16 4.06 -2.57
CA ALA A 390 -17.04 4.54 -3.38
C ALA A 390 -16.65 3.53 -4.48
N CYS A 391 -16.42 2.25 -4.15
CA CYS A 391 -16.11 1.22 -5.16
C CYS A 391 -17.22 1.06 -6.20
N SER A 392 -18.48 1.06 -5.76
CA SER A 392 -19.62 0.93 -6.66
C SER A 392 -19.74 2.14 -7.61
N GLY A 393 -19.43 3.34 -7.11
CA GLY A 393 -19.36 4.56 -7.90
C GLY A 393 -18.19 4.53 -8.89
N ALA A 394 -17.00 4.12 -8.46
CA ALA A 394 -15.81 3.97 -9.30
C ALA A 394 -16.08 3.07 -10.52
N MET A 395 -16.65 1.89 -10.30
CA MET A 395 -17.02 0.96 -11.38
C MET A 395 -18.04 1.56 -12.37
N LYS A 396 -18.98 2.38 -11.89
CA LYS A 396 -19.94 3.10 -12.76
C LYS A 396 -19.25 4.20 -13.56
N LEU A 397 -18.35 4.95 -12.93
CA LEU A 397 -17.59 6.02 -13.58
C LEU A 397 -16.65 5.48 -14.65
N HIS A 398 -15.93 4.40 -14.36
CA HIS A 398 -15.09 3.70 -15.33
C HIS A 398 -15.88 3.31 -16.60
N LYS A 399 -17.04 2.65 -16.44
CA LYS A 399 -17.91 2.32 -17.58
C LYS A 399 -18.39 3.55 -18.35
N LYS A 400 -18.72 4.64 -17.65
CA LYS A 400 -19.17 5.89 -18.27
C LYS A 400 -18.02 6.55 -19.03
N TYR A 401 -16.81 6.53 -18.48
CA TYR A 401 -15.61 7.06 -19.08
C TYR A 401 -15.26 6.31 -20.37
N LEU A 402 -15.15 4.97 -20.31
CA LEU A 402 -14.89 4.16 -21.51
C LEU A 402 -15.90 4.37 -22.64
N LYS A 403 -17.17 4.65 -22.32
CA LYS A 403 -18.20 4.95 -23.33
C LYS A 403 -18.06 6.35 -23.94
N LYS A 404 -17.56 7.32 -23.18
CA LYS A 404 -17.37 8.70 -23.63
C LYS A 404 -16.04 8.88 -24.36
N ALA A 405 -14.96 8.30 -23.83
CA ALA A 405 -13.63 8.33 -24.42
C ALA A 405 -13.59 7.66 -25.81
N LYS A 406 -14.51 6.73 -26.12
CA LYS A 406 -14.69 6.14 -27.46
C LYS A 406 -15.41 7.05 -28.46
N LYS A 407 -15.98 8.18 -28.03
CA LYS A 407 -16.78 9.10 -28.87
C LYS A 407 -16.06 10.41 -29.17
N THR A 408 -15.12 10.80 -28.32
CA THR A 408 -14.02 11.73 -28.61
C THR A 408 -12.95 10.99 -29.39
#